data_AF-A0A1Y1X344-F1
#
_entry.id   AF-A0A1Y1X344-F1
#
_cell.length_a   1.000
_cell.length_b   1.000
_cell.length_c   1.000
_cell.angle_alpha   90.00
_cell.angle_beta   90.00
_cell.angle_gamma   90.00
#
_symmetry.space_group_name_H-M   'P 1'
#
loop_
_entity.id
_entity.type
_entity.pdbx_description
1 polymer ?
#
loop_
_entity_poly.entity_id
_entity_poly.type
_entity_poly.pdbx_seq_one_letter_code
_entity_poly.pdbx_strand_id
1 'polypeptide(L)'
;MNFKQNKLFICFTLILIQVFTSFSAPISSKNNKRSYIPTHELYPYPVYFEKPKNWGDKIYAYIYHINGEANSNDKLEEWPGREMITLNKRKNIYETSFAHKHFGEISRIIFTDGKNQTPAAFQEGFPLSRHGYYTTKGLKSLCPQFHYDAENKDTALDCAKYAAIYYNANIKWDKIYAHYQIGNGPWTQVPGKQMTKVHYFANEYAFFVEVGNDNEVTVAFNNGEGDWDNNNGQNYKVKALVENIVNPEALVVRNKNYNAEFYKRSYIPPYDLYTYPVYFEKPKNWGDKIYAYVYHINSEANSNDQLEQWPGREMFTLNKSENIYVTSFAHKHFGEISRIIFTDGKNQIPAALQEGFPLSRHGYYTTKGLKSLCPYYHYDAEIKDTVLDCAKYAAIYYDANIKWDKIYAHYQIGNGPWTQVPGKQMTKVHYFANEYALFVEVGNDNEVTVAFNNGEGDWDNNNGQNYKVKALVDNILNTQALVVRY
;
A
#
# COMPACT_ATOMS: atom_id res chain seq x y z
N MET A 1 -57.75 2.50 -83.52
CA MET A 1 -57.80 2.95 -82.11
C MET A 1 -56.74 2.14 -81.35
N ASN A 2 -55.46 2.51 -81.41
CA ASN A 2 -54.75 3.63 -80.75
C ASN A 2 -54.51 3.35 -79.25
N PHE A 3 -53.29 3.33 -78.69
CA PHE A 3 -51.96 3.71 -79.21
C PHE A 3 -50.83 2.94 -78.48
N LYS A 4 -49.73 2.73 -79.21
CA LYS A 4 -48.38 2.41 -78.73
C LYS A 4 -47.64 3.72 -78.34
N GLN A 5 -46.64 3.55 -77.48
CA GLN A 5 -45.32 4.22 -77.46
C GLN A 5 -45.10 5.60 -76.78
N ASN A 6 -44.06 5.53 -75.92
CA ASN A 6 -42.89 6.42 -75.78
C ASN A 6 -42.90 7.60 -74.79
N LYS A 7 -42.11 7.38 -73.73
CA LYS A 7 -41.08 8.24 -73.10
C LYS A 7 -41.23 9.75 -73.26
N LEU A 8 -41.32 10.44 -72.12
CA LEU A 8 -40.74 11.77 -71.97
C LEU A 8 -40.16 12.00 -70.56
N PHE A 9 -39.01 12.65 -70.57
CA PHE A 9 -38.13 13.11 -69.49
C PHE A 9 -38.83 13.87 -68.36
N ILE A 10 -38.39 13.66 -67.11
CA ILE A 10 -38.48 14.67 -66.05
C ILE A 10 -37.13 14.76 -65.32
N CYS A 11 -36.58 15.97 -65.32
CA CYS A 11 -35.30 16.37 -64.75
C CYS A 11 -35.21 16.09 -63.24
N PHE A 12 -34.10 15.46 -62.82
CA PHE A 12 -33.66 15.49 -61.43
C PHE A 12 -32.94 16.82 -61.17
N THR A 13 -33.58 17.70 -60.41
CA THR A 13 -32.91 18.82 -59.75
C THR A 13 -32.80 18.47 -58.28
N LEU A 14 -31.57 18.20 -57.81
CA LEU A 14 -31.23 18.05 -56.40
C LEU A 14 -31.52 19.36 -55.66
N ILE A 15 -32.37 19.30 -54.64
CA ILE A 15 -32.35 20.27 -53.54
C ILE A 15 -32.23 19.44 -52.25
N LEU A 16 -31.00 19.35 -51.75
CA LEU A 16 -30.69 18.76 -50.46
C LEU A 16 -30.96 19.83 -49.39
N ILE A 17 -32.16 19.82 -48.78
CA ILE A 17 -32.41 20.60 -47.56
C ILE A 17 -32.03 19.70 -46.38
N GLN A 18 -30.82 19.89 -45.87
CA GLN A 18 -30.46 19.41 -44.53
C GLN A 18 -31.22 20.27 -43.50
N VAL A 19 -32.27 19.71 -42.92
CA VAL A 19 -32.84 20.25 -41.68
C VAL A 19 -31.96 19.75 -40.54
N PHE A 20 -31.10 20.61 -40.00
CA PHE A 20 -30.45 20.38 -38.71
C PHE A 20 -31.50 20.51 -37.61
N THR A 21 -32.09 19.41 -37.18
CA THR A 21 -32.69 19.32 -35.84
C THR A 21 -31.61 18.86 -34.87
N SER A 22 -30.98 19.83 -34.20
CA SER A 22 -30.16 19.56 -33.02
C SER A 22 -31.06 19.11 -31.89
N PHE A 23 -31.32 17.80 -31.78
CA PHE A 23 -31.72 17.23 -30.51
C PHE A 23 -30.50 17.30 -29.59
N SER A 24 -30.48 18.31 -28.72
CA SER A 24 -29.62 18.28 -27.54
C SER A 24 -30.10 17.12 -26.68
N ALA A 25 -29.39 15.99 -26.74
CA ALA A 25 -29.52 14.96 -25.73
C ALA A 25 -29.22 15.59 -24.36
N PRO A 26 -29.95 15.24 -23.29
CA PRO A 26 -29.57 15.67 -21.96
C PRO A 26 -28.13 15.23 -21.72
N ILE A 27 -27.29 16.19 -21.33
CA ILE A 27 -25.92 15.96 -20.88
C ILE A 27 -26.02 14.98 -19.72
N SER A 28 -25.77 13.71 -19.99
CA SER A 28 -25.34 12.76 -18.97
C SER A 28 -24.07 13.37 -18.39
N SER A 29 -24.15 13.87 -17.16
CA SER A 29 -22.97 14.19 -16.37
C SER A 29 -22.16 12.89 -16.31
N LYS A 30 -21.10 12.81 -17.13
CA LYS A 30 -20.06 11.82 -16.97
C LYS A 30 -19.49 12.01 -15.58
N ASN A 31 -20.08 11.33 -14.61
CA ASN A 31 -19.44 11.03 -13.33
C ASN A 31 -18.08 10.46 -13.73
N ASN A 32 -17.02 11.17 -13.33
CA ASN A 32 -15.65 10.75 -13.53
C ASN A 32 -15.43 9.48 -12.69
N LYS A 33 -15.88 8.35 -13.24
CA LYS A 33 -15.67 6.99 -12.77
C LYS A 33 -14.25 6.62 -13.20
N ARG A 34 -13.28 6.61 -12.29
CA ARG A 34 -11.90 6.22 -12.62
C ARG A 34 -11.15 5.57 -11.47
N SER A 35 -10.22 4.72 -11.89
CA SER A 35 -9.63 3.63 -11.13
C SER A 35 -8.38 3.92 -10.37
N TYR A 36 -8.19 3.15 -9.31
CA TYR A 36 -6.83 2.80 -8.96
C TYR A 36 -6.63 1.47 -8.20
N ILE A 37 -5.48 0.85 -8.50
CA ILE A 37 -4.77 -0.22 -7.76
C ILE A 37 -3.52 0.42 -7.17
N PRO A 38 -3.36 0.44 -5.84
CA PRO A 38 -2.12 0.63 -5.10
C PRO A 38 -0.81 0.53 -5.89
N THR A 39 0.00 1.57 -6.11
CA THR A 39 1.37 1.35 -6.66
C THR A 39 2.21 0.45 -5.74
N HIS A 40 1.91 0.44 -4.44
CA HIS A 40 2.57 -0.43 -3.48
C HIS A 40 2.02 -1.87 -3.46
N GLU A 41 0.83 -2.15 -4.03
CA GLU A 41 0.34 -3.53 -4.26
C GLU A 41 1.16 -4.25 -5.33
N LEU A 42 1.91 -3.47 -6.11
CA LEU A 42 2.94 -3.94 -7.01
C LEU A 42 4.34 -3.80 -6.42
N TYR A 43 4.54 -3.28 -5.19
CA TYR A 43 5.89 -3.09 -4.65
C TYR A 43 6.52 -4.44 -4.39
N PRO A 44 7.42 -4.88 -5.27
CA PRO A 44 7.83 -6.25 -5.21
C PRO A 44 9.12 -6.24 -4.40
N TYR A 45 9.15 -6.99 -3.31
CA TYR A 45 10.35 -7.07 -2.49
C TYR A 45 11.39 -7.86 -3.26
N PRO A 46 12.59 -7.29 -3.48
CA PRO A 46 13.58 -7.96 -4.29
C PRO A 46 14.12 -9.17 -3.54
N VAL A 47 14.34 -10.22 -4.30
CA VAL A 47 15.01 -11.44 -3.89
C VAL A 47 16.13 -11.69 -4.87
N TYR A 48 17.33 -11.87 -4.34
CA TYR A 48 18.54 -12.05 -5.12
C TYR A 48 19.07 -13.46 -4.95
N PHE A 49 19.67 -14.02 -6.00
CA PHE A 49 20.32 -15.32 -5.95
C PHE A 49 21.69 -15.29 -6.62
N GLU A 50 22.71 -15.78 -5.92
CA GLU A 50 24.04 -16.03 -6.47
C GLU A 50 24.07 -17.41 -7.12
N LYS A 51 23.95 -17.44 -8.45
CA LYS A 51 23.93 -18.68 -9.22
C LYS A 51 25.28 -19.41 -9.16
N PRO A 52 25.31 -20.73 -8.90
CA PRO A 52 26.50 -21.55 -9.05
C PRO A 52 27.03 -21.61 -10.49
N LYS A 53 28.35 -21.66 -10.67
CA LYS A 53 28.99 -21.67 -12.00
C LYS A 53 28.56 -22.83 -12.90
N ASN A 54 28.12 -23.96 -12.32
CA ASN A 54 27.72 -25.17 -13.03
C ASN A 54 26.22 -25.20 -13.44
N TRP A 55 25.45 -24.16 -13.12
CA TRP A 55 24.04 -24.05 -13.50
C TRP A 55 23.86 -23.35 -14.85
N GLY A 56 22.75 -23.63 -15.52
CA GLY A 56 22.29 -22.96 -16.75
C GLY A 56 22.01 -21.47 -16.55
N ASP A 57 21.85 -20.72 -17.64
CA ASP A 57 21.74 -19.25 -17.57
C ASP A 57 20.33 -18.74 -17.24
N LYS A 58 19.31 -19.58 -17.39
CA LYS A 58 17.94 -19.29 -16.97
C LYS A 58 17.74 -19.76 -15.55
N ILE A 59 17.48 -18.82 -14.64
CA ILE A 59 17.23 -19.11 -13.23
C ILE A 59 15.79 -18.78 -12.91
N TYR A 60 15.16 -19.61 -12.09
CA TYR A 60 13.82 -19.43 -11.60
C TYR A 60 13.80 -19.44 -10.07
N ALA A 61 12.87 -18.68 -9.50
CA ALA A 61 12.55 -18.68 -8.08
C ALA A 61 11.12 -19.17 -7.88
N TYR A 62 10.98 -20.31 -7.22
CA TYR A 62 9.70 -20.93 -6.89
C TYR A 62 9.37 -20.66 -5.42
N ILE A 63 8.24 -20.01 -5.16
CA ILE A 63 7.75 -19.72 -3.81
C ILE A 63 6.53 -20.56 -3.47
N TYR A 64 6.42 -20.98 -2.21
CA TYR A 64 5.28 -21.78 -1.72
C TYR A 64 5.12 -21.63 -0.19
N HIS A 65 4.00 -22.12 0.35
CA HIS A 65 3.77 -22.21 1.79
C HIS A 65 3.92 -23.66 2.28
N ILE A 66 4.61 -23.90 3.40
CA ILE A 66 4.86 -25.27 3.93
C ILE A 66 3.60 -26.06 4.32
N ASN A 67 2.47 -25.39 4.54
CA ASN A 67 1.18 -26.03 4.89
C ASN A 67 0.19 -26.09 3.71
N GLY A 68 0.57 -25.60 2.52
CA GLY A 68 -0.23 -25.76 1.33
C GLY A 68 -0.07 -27.19 0.82
N GLU A 69 -1.00 -28.08 1.17
CA GLU A 69 -1.10 -29.37 0.49
C GLU A 69 -1.15 -29.14 -1.04
N ALA A 70 -0.55 -30.04 -1.80
CA ALA A 70 -0.42 -30.01 -3.26
C ALA A 70 -1.75 -29.86 -4.05
N ASN A 71 -2.89 -29.86 -3.35
CA ASN A 71 -4.25 -29.76 -3.87
C ASN A 71 -5.05 -28.55 -3.35
N SER A 72 -4.44 -27.58 -2.66
CA SER A 72 -5.12 -26.34 -2.29
C SER A 72 -5.03 -25.29 -3.40
N ASN A 73 -6.06 -24.45 -3.53
CA ASN A 73 -6.10 -23.29 -4.42
C ASN A 73 -5.10 -22.17 -4.01
N ASP A 74 -4.21 -22.42 -3.04
CA ASP A 74 -3.21 -21.49 -2.48
C ASP A 74 -1.81 -21.66 -3.11
N LYS A 75 -1.73 -22.16 -4.36
CA LYS A 75 -0.46 -22.20 -5.09
C LYS A 75 -0.02 -20.78 -5.43
N LEU A 76 1.12 -20.36 -4.88
CA LEU A 76 1.66 -19.01 -5.12
C LEU A 76 2.23 -18.84 -6.52
N GLU A 77 2.97 -19.85 -6.99
CA GLU A 77 3.56 -19.92 -8.33
C GLU A 77 3.47 -21.37 -8.82
N GLU A 78 3.44 -21.60 -10.13
CA GLU A 78 3.61 -22.94 -10.70
C GLU A 78 5.10 -23.27 -10.82
N TRP A 79 5.48 -24.53 -10.65
CA TRP A 79 6.86 -24.97 -10.90
C TRP A 79 7.24 -24.76 -12.38
N PRO A 80 8.43 -24.23 -12.73
CA PRO A 80 9.62 -24.00 -11.90
C PRO A 80 9.68 -22.67 -11.16
N GLY A 81 8.59 -21.91 -11.14
CA GLY A 81 8.51 -20.58 -10.56
C GLY A 81 8.80 -19.48 -11.58
N ARG A 82 9.06 -18.29 -11.05
CA ARG A 82 9.27 -17.07 -11.82
C ARG A 82 10.69 -16.99 -12.36
N GLU A 83 10.86 -16.74 -13.66
CA GLU A 83 12.18 -16.49 -14.24
C GLU A 83 12.79 -15.21 -13.64
N MET A 84 14.06 -15.31 -13.21
CA MET A 84 14.81 -14.22 -12.61
C MET A 84 15.61 -13.48 -13.68
N ILE A 85 15.70 -12.16 -13.57
CA ILE A 85 16.51 -11.32 -14.46
C ILE A 85 17.97 -11.32 -14.02
N THR A 86 18.90 -11.21 -14.97
CA THR A 86 20.34 -11.11 -14.64
C THR A 86 20.67 -9.68 -14.19
N LEU A 87 21.02 -9.53 -12.92
CA LEU A 87 21.41 -8.24 -12.34
C LEU A 87 22.90 -7.95 -12.56
N ASN A 88 23.77 -8.94 -12.27
CA ASN A 88 25.21 -8.82 -12.50
C ASN A 88 25.77 -10.12 -13.07
N LYS A 89 26.10 -10.11 -14.38
CA LYS A 89 26.61 -11.28 -15.10
C LYS A 89 28.01 -11.71 -14.64
N ARG A 90 28.88 -10.79 -14.23
CA ARG A 90 30.24 -11.11 -13.76
C ARG A 90 30.21 -11.87 -12.43
N LYS A 91 29.26 -11.52 -11.56
CA LYS A 91 29.06 -12.11 -10.23
C LYS A 91 27.99 -13.21 -10.19
N ASN A 92 27.38 -13.55 -11.33
CA ASN A 92 26.28 -14.52 -11.43
C ASN A 92 25.09 -14.18 -10.49
N ILE A 93 24.76 -12.89 -10.34
CA ILE A 93 23.65 -12.45 -9.49
C ILE A 93 22.41 -12.26 -10.34
N TYR A 94 21.34 -12.91 -9.89
CA TYR A 94 20.01 -12.84 -10.47
C TYR A 94 19.06 -12.20 -9.48
N GLU A 95 18.04 -11.53 -10.00
CA GLU A 95 17.03 -10.84 -9.21
C GLU A 95 15.63 -11.22 -9.69
N THR A 96 14.72 -11.35 -8.75
CA THR A 96 13.31 -11.23 -9.03
C THR A 96 12.66 -10.47 -7.88
N SER A 97 11.36 -10.28 -7.94
CA SER A 97 10.66 -9.60 -6.87
C SER A 97 9.26 -10.18 -6.70
N PHE A 98 8.82 -10.29 -5.46
CA PHE A 98 7.52 -10.86 -5.11
C PHE A 98 6.69 -9.84 -4.37
N ALA A 99 5.37 -9.87 -4.56
CA ALA A 99 4.47 -9.05 -3.79
C ALA A 99 4.60 -9.35 -2.29
N HIS A 100 4.46 -8.32 -1.45
CA HIS A 100 4.58 -8.41 0.00
C HIS A 100 3.79 -9.56 0.63
N LYS A 101 2.58 -9.82 0.13
CA LYS A 101 1.67 -10.88 0.62
C LYS A 101 2.29 -12.28 0.62
N HIS A 102 3.33 -12.50 -0.17
CA HIS A 102 4.00 -13.79 -0.26
C HIS A 102 5.01 -14.02 0.86
N PHE A 103 5.42 -12.98 1.59
CA PHE A 103 6.42 -13.08 2.66
C PHE A 103 5.71 -13.37 3.98
N GLY A 104 6.11 -14.45 4.66
CA GLY A 104 5.52 -14.87 5.92
C GLY A 104 6.30 -16.05 6.52
N GLU A 105 6.01 -16.38 7.77
CA GLU A 105 6.74 -17.41 8.54
C GLU A 105 6.72 -18.79 7.86
N ILE A 106 5.62 -19.11 7.18
CA ILE A 106 5.43 -20.38 6.47
C ILE A 106 5.88 -20.32 5.00
N SER A 107 6.31 -19.17 4.51
CA SER A 107 6.71 -19.00 3.12
C SER A 107 8.11 -19.51 2.89
N ARG A 108 8.30 -20.18 1.74
CA ARG A 108 9.54 -20.80 1.32
C ARG A 108 9.89 -20.42 -0.09
N ILE A 109 11.17 -20.53 -0.41
CA ILE A 109 11.73 -20.30 -1.73
C ILE A 109 12.71 -21.41 -2.12
N ILE A 110 12.62 -21.82 -3.38
CA ILE A 110 13.55 -22.73 -4.06
C ILE A 110 14.07 -22.00 -5.31
N PHE A 111 15.37 -22.13 -5.57
CA PHE A 111 15.97 -21.65 -6.81
C PHE A 111 16.29 -22.83 -7.71
N THR A 112 16.09 -22.68 -9.02
CA THR A 112 16.32 -23.75 -10.01
C THR A 112 16.76 -23.18 -11.35
N ASP A 113 17.55 -23.94 -12.12
CA ASP A 113 17.82 -23.65 -13.54
C ASP A 113 16.97 -24.52 -14.49
N GLY A 114 16.02 -25.28 -13.93
CA GLY A 114 15.22 -26.28 -14.62
C GLY A 114 15.84 -27.69 -14.64
N LYS A 115 17.13 -27.84 -14.32
CA LYS A 115 17.85 -29.13 -14.21
C LYS A 115 18.40 -29.38 -12.81
N ASN A 116 18.93 -28.33 -12.18
CA ASN A 116 19.49 -28.28 -10.85
C ASN A 116 18.60 -27.40 -9.97
N GLN A 117 18.52 -27.71 -8.68
CA GLN A 117 17.79 -26.88 -7.72
C GLN A 117 18.50 -26.78 -6.37
N THR A 118 18.20 -25.72 -5.63
CA THR A 118 18.61 -25.53 -4.24
C THR A 118 17.46 -24.91 -3.45
N PRO A 119 17.08 -25.49 -2.30
CA PRO A 119 17.52 -26.77 -1.72
C PRO A 119 17.31 -27.99 -2.64
N ALA A 120 17.91 -29.14 -2.30
CA ALA A 120 17.82 -30.33 -3.14
C ALA A 120 16.38 -30.86 -3.25
N ALA A 121 16.10 -31.71 -4.23
CA ALA A 121 14.76 -32.29 -4.39
C ALA A 121 14.28 -32.93 -3.09
N PHE A 122 13.01 -32.70 -2.74
CA PHE A 122 12.36 -33.14 -1.50
C PHE A 122 12.92 -32.54 -0.21
N GLN A 123 13.83 -31.56 -0.29
CA GLN A 123 14.18 -30.73 0.86
C GLN A 123 13.24 -29.52 0.93
N GLU A 124 12.91 -29.11 2.14
CA GLU A 124 12.20 -27.87 2.38
C GLU A 124 13.00 -26.69 1.81
N GLY A 125 12.31 -25.75 1.15
CA GLY A 125 12.89 -24.52 0.63
C GLY A 125 13.50 -23.65 1.75
N PHE A 126 14.22 -22.61 1.37
CA PHE A 126 14.69 -21.63 2.34
C PHE A 126 13.53 -20.78 2.84
N PRO A 127 13.55 -20.29 4.10
CA PRO A 127 12.63 -19.24 4.53
C PRO A 127 12.69 -18.05 3.57
N LEU A 128 11.54 -17.65 3.04
CA LEU A 128 11.44 -16.49 2.16
C LEU A 128 11.53 -15.22 3.00
N SER A 129 12.50 -14.36 2.68
CA SER A 129 12.81 -13.13 3.41
C SER A 129 12.82 -11.95 2.46
N ARG A 130 12.22 -10.84 2.90
CA ARG A 130 12.23 -9.59 2.13
C ARG A 130 13.68 -9.12 2.01
N HIS A 131 14.08 -8.65 0.81
CA HIS A 131 15.44 -8.24 0.52
C HIS A 131 16.48 -9.36 0.61
N GLY A 132 16.04 -10.62 0.62
CA GLY A 132 16.95 -11.75 0.83
C GLY A 132 17.90 -11.94 -0.35
N TYR A 133 19.19 -12.01 -0.04
CA TYR A 133 20.22 -12.45 -0.97
C TYR A 133 20.67 -13.85 -0.61
N TYR A 134 20.37 -14.79 -1.49
CA TYR A 134 20.51 -16.22 -1.29
C TYR A 134 21.69 -16.79 -2.08
N THR A 135 22.20 -17.89 -1.56
CA THR A 135 23.13 -18.79 -2.24
C THR A 135 22.58 -20.22 -2.14
N THR A 136 23.31 -21.20 -2.65
CA THR A 136 23.00 -22.62 -2.42
C THR A 136 23.06 -23.06 -0.95
N LYS A 137 23.61 -22.21 -0.06
CA LYS A 137 23.64 -22.44 1.39
C LYS A 137 22.49 -21.77 2.14
N GLY A 138 21.58 -21.10 1.41
CA GLY A 138 20.47 -20.33 1.97
C GLY A 138 20.75 -18.83 2.02
N LEU A 139 20.07 -18.14 2.92
CA LEU A 139 20.13 -16.69 3.08
C LEU A 139 21.55 -16.27 3.51
N LYS A 140 22.22 -15.48 2.67
CA LYS A 140 23.57 -14.95 2.90
C LYS A 140 23.53 -13.54 3.47
N SER A 141 22.62 -12.69 2.95
CA SER A 141 22.45 -11.33 3.44
C SER A 141 21.01 -10.79 3.25
N LEU A 142 20.72 -9.66 3.89
CA LEU A 142 19.58 -8.80 3.54
C LEU A 142 20.11 -7.57 2.81
N CYS A 143 19.49 -7.17 1.71
CA CYS A 143 19.96 -6.09 0.83
C CYS A 143 18.92 -4.97 0.74
N PRO A 144 18.94 -3.98 1.65
CA PRO A 144 17.99 -2.87 1.62
C PRO A 144 18.25 -1.94 0.43
N GLN A 145 17.58 -2.22 -0.70
CA GLN A 145 17.42 -1.41 -1.92
C GLN A 145 18.69 -0.90 -2.65
N PHE A 146 18.53 -0.59 -3.94
CA PHE A 146 19.60 -0.31 -4.91
C PHE A 146 20.48 0.90 -4.55
N HIS A 147 21.78 0.69 -4.36
CA HIS A 147 22.78 1.66 -4.80
C HIS A 147 22.91 1.53 -6.33
N TYR A 148 22.04 2.22 -7.07
CA TYR A 148 22.28 2.45 -8.50
C TYR A 148 23.38 3.51 -8.62
N ASP A 149 24.63 3.06 -8.75
CA ASP A 149 25.73 3.92 -9.19
C ASP A 149 25.60 4.12 -10.71
N ALA A 150 25.13 5.30 -11.12
CA ALA A 150 24.97 5.66 -12.52
C ALA A 150 26.31 5.84 -13.26
N GLU A 151 27.41 5.97 -12.53
CA GLU A 151 28.75 6.23 -13.08
C GLU A 151 29.55 4.93 -13.27
N ASN A 152 29.32 3.91 -12.44
CA ASN A 152 29.90 2.57 -12.62
C ASN A 152 28.94 1.59 -13.30
N LYS A 153 29.22 1.26 -14.57
CA LYS A 153 28.58 0.16 -15.33
C LYS A 153 28.89 -1.25 -14.79
N ASP A 154 29.50 -1.37 -13.60
CA ASP A 154 29.76 -2.62 -12.90
C ASP A 154 29.03 -2.55 -11.54
N THR A 155 27.72 -2.78 -11.58
CA THR A 155 26.83 -2.74 -10.41
C THR A 155 27.11 -3.94 -9.51
N ALA A 156 28.18 -3.85 -8.71
CA ALA A 156 28.40 -4.75 -7.60
C ALA A 156 27.26 -4.53 -6.59
N LEU A 157 26.35 -5.51 -6.46
CA LEU A 157 25.44 -5.55 -5.33
C LEU A 157 26.28 -5.76 -4.06
N ASP A 158 26.53 -4.68 -3.31
CA ASP A 158 27.30 -4.71 -2.06
C ASP A 158 26.34 -4.86 -0.88
N CYS A 159 25.89 -6.09 -0.66
CA CYS A 159 25.03 -6.38 0.48
C CYS A 159 25.87 -6.61 1.73
N ALA A 160 25.90 -5.64 2.63
CA ALA A 160 26.34 -5.87 4.00
C ALA A 160 25.35 -6.76 4.76
N LYS A 161 25.78 -7.39 5.86
CA LYS A 161 24.86 -8.11 6.75
C LYS A 161 24.06 -7.09 7.55
N TYR A 162 22.74 -7.13 7.39
CA TYR A 162 21.84 -6.26 8.14
C TYR A 162 20.97 -7.05 9.11
N ALA A 163 20.57 -6.38 10.18
CA ALA A 163 19.33 -6.69 10.89
C ALA A 163 18.24 -5.73 10.40
N ALA A 164 17.11 -6.28 9.97
CA ALA A 164 15.91 -5.52 9.66
C ALA A 164 15.04 -5.48 10.91
N ILE A 165 14.72 -4.28 11.39
CA ILE A 165 13.94 -4.05 12.61
C ILE A 165 12.65 -3.35 12.20
N TYR A 166 11.52 -3.92 12.59
CA TYR A 166 10.18 -3.33 12.47
C TYR A 166 9.64 -3.13 13.88
N TYR A 167 9.17 -1.92 14.19
CA TYR A 167 8.69 -1.53 15.51
C TYR A 167 7.28 -0.94 15.41
N ASN A 168 6.33 -1.51 16.14
CA ASN A 168 5.00 -0.94 16.30
C ASN A 168 5.01 0.02 17.51
N ALA A 169 5.09 1.31 17.25
CA ALA A 169 5.21 2.34 18.25
C ALA A 169 3.87 2.68 18.90
N ASN A 170 3.95 3.26 20.11
CA ASN A 170 2.80 3.87 20.75
C ASN A 170 2.22 4.98 19.85
N ILE A 171 0.90 5.03 19.69
CA ILE A 171 0.23 6.04 18.84
C ILE A 171 0.47 7.49 19.28
N LYS A 172 0.91 7.69 20.54
CA LYS A 172 1.22 9.01 21.10
C LYS A 172 2.60 9.53 20.71
N TRP A 173 3.43 8.75 20.02
CA TRP A 173 4.78 9.16 19.64
C TRP A 173 4.80 9.76 18.22
N ASP A 174 5.23 11.02 18.11
CA ASP A 174 5.32 11.73 16.82
C ASP A 174 6.55 11.32 16.00
N LYS A 175 7.68 11.06 16.67
CA LYS A 175 8.93 10.60 16.07
C LYS A 175 9.41 9.37 16.81
N ILE A 176 10.00 8.44 16.08
CA ILE A 176 10.43 7.16 16.63
C ILE A 176 11.92 7.02 16.33
N TYR A 177 12.71 6.76 17.37
CA TYR A 177 14.14 6.54 17.27
C TYR A 177 14.51 5.17 17.80
N ALA A 178 15.47 4.53 17.15
CA ALA A 178 16.16 3.34 17.62
C ALA A 178 17.51 3.77 18.21
N HIS A 179 17.65 3.65 19.52
CA HIS A 179 18.93 3.76 20.22
C HIS A 179 19.48 2.34 20.38
N TYR A 180 20.65 2.05 19.81
CA TYR A 180 21.15 0.67 19.74
C TYR A 180 22.65 0.56 19.96
N GLN A 181 23.12 -0.66 20.21
CA GLN A 181 24.51 -1.10 20.17
C GLN A 181 24.63 -2.38 19.34
N ILE A 182 25.74 -2.54 18.61
CA ILE A 182 26.05 -3.74 17.82
C ILE A 182 26.94 -4.65 18.67
N GLY A 183 26.52 -5.91 18.87
CA GLY A 183 27.21 -6.83 19.78
C GLY A 183 27.38 -6.24 21.18
N ASN A 184 28.63 -6.15 21.63
CA ASN A 184 29.03 -5.49 22.90
C ASN A 184 29.73 -4.13 22.68
N GLY A 185 29.56 -3.54 21.49
CA GLY A 185 30.11 -2.22 21.17
C GLY A 185 29.41 -1.08 21.94
N PRO A 186 29.83 0.17 21.73
CA PRO A 186 29.19 1.31 22.36
C PRO A 186 27.76 1.50 21.85
N TRP A 187 26.90 2.02 22.72
CA TRP A 187 25.59 2.54 22.31
C TRP A 187 25.76 3.78 21.41
N THR A 188 24.86 3.92 20.45
CA THR A 188 24.65 5.17 19.69
C THR A 188 24.42 6.36 20.62
N GLN A 189 24.63 7.60 20.18
CA GLN A 189 24.25 8.77 20.97
C GLN A 189 22.72 8.92 21.01
N VAL A 190 22.15 9.31 22.15
CA VAL A 190 20.69 9.56 22.31
C VAL A 190 20.27 10.74 21.42
N PRO A 191 19.13 10.68 20.69
CA PRO A 191 18.07 9.66 20.76
C PRO A 191 18.32 8.40 19.92
N GLY A 192 19.43 8.30 19.19
CA GLY A 192 19.74 7.22 18.27
C GLY A 192 19.35 7.55 16.83
N LYS A 193 19.14 6.52 16.02
CA LYS A 193 18.76 6.68 14.61
C LYS A 193 17.25 6.77 14.47
N GLN A 194 16.76 7.82 13.80
CA GLN A 194 15.34 7.95 13.52
C GLN A 194 14.88 6.81 12.60
N MET A 195 13.82 6.12 13.01
CA MET A 195 13.19 5.09 12.21
C MET A 195 12.26 5.73 11.17
N THR A 196 12.07 5.05 10.05
CA THR A 196 11.18 5.54 8.99
C THR A 196 9.87 4.77 9.03
N LYS A 197 8.76 5.49 8.90
CA LYS A 197 7.43 4.90 8.92
C LYS A 197 7.28 3.89 7.77
N VAL A 198 6.76 2.70 8.07
CA VAL A 198 6.48 1.67 7.06
C VAL A 198 5.23 2.03 6.27
N HIS A 199 4.27 2.69 6.93
CA HIS A 199 2.99 3.09 6.34
C HIS A 199 2.40 4.34 7.02
N TYR A 200 1.82 5.30 6.28
CA TYR A 200 1.33 6.57 6.83
C TYR A 200 0.36 6.43 8.01
N PHE A 201 -0.52 5.43 7.96
CA PHE A 201 -1.60 5.25 8.94
C PHE A 201 -1.35 4.10 9.92
N ALA A 202 -0.24 3.38 9.80
CA ALA A 202 0.16 2.41 10.82
C ALA A 202 1.18 3.08 11.76
N ASN A 203 1.23 2.68 13.02
CA ASN A 203 2.33 3.08 13.91
C ASN A 203 3.54 2.17 13.75
N GLU A 204 3.75 1.61 12.56
CA GLU A 204 4.86 0.72 12.27
C GLU A 204 6.01 1.49 11.63
N TYR A 205 7.21 1.27 12.16
CA TYR A 205 8.44 1.93 11.75
C TYR A 205 9.51 0.89 11.45
N ALA A 206 10.27 1.07 10.39
CA ALA A 206 11.36 0.19 10.01
C ALA A 206 12.72 0.89 10.10
N PHE A 207 13.74 0.07 10.33
CA PHE A 207 15.13 0.48 10.37
C PHE A 207 16.03 -0.71 10.01
N PHE A 208 17.00 -0.48 9.11
CA PHE A 208 18.07 -1.43 8.81
C PHE A 208 19.37 -0.99 9.49
N VAL A 209 19.91 -1.88 10.31
CA VAL A 209 21.20 -1.70 10.98
C VAL A 209 22.22 -2.64 10.37
N GLU A 210 23.33 -2.09 9.88
CA GLU A 210 24.47 -2.89 9.45
C GLU A 210 25.12 -3.51 10.70
N VAL A 211 25.22 -4.83 10.73
CA VAL A 211 25.76 -5.57 11.88
C VAL A 211 27.18 -6.09 11.61
N GLY A 212 27.68 -5.96 10.38
CA GLY A 212 29.00 -6.46 9.99
C GLY A 212 29.13 -7.96 10.24
N ASN A 213 30.12 -8.36 11.05
CA ASN A 213 30.34 -9.76 11.44
C ASN A 213 29.63 -10.16 12.74
N ASP A 214 29.03 -9.21 13.45
CA ASP A 214 28.22 -9.49 14.63
C ASP A 214 26.87 -10.09 14.22
N ASN A 215 26.31 -10.90 15.12
CA ASN A 215 25.06 -11.62 14.86
C ASN A 215 23.85 -11.00 15.59
N GLU A 216 24.06 -9.99 16.44
CA GLU A 216 23.02 -9.41 17.29
C GLU A 216 23.20 -7.89 17.46
N VAL A 217 22.05 -7.21 17.51
CA VAL A 217 21.92 -5.80 17.92
C VAL A 217 21.05 -5.75 19.17
N THR A 218 21.46 -4.96 20.15
CA THR A 218 20.59 -4.60 21.28
C THR A 218 20.04 -3.20 21.04
N VAL A 219 18.71 -3.03 21.13
CA VAL A 219 18.01 -1.79 20.80
C VAL A 219 16.96 -1.42 21.84
N ALA A 220 16.79 -0.14 22.09
CA ALA A 220 15.66 0.46 22.79
C ALA A 220 15.04 1.54 21.89
N PHE A 221 13.73 1.74 22.01
CA PHE A 221 13.00 2.72 21.22
C PHE A 221 12.62 3.92 22.08
N ASN A 222 12.56 5.10 21.48
CA ASN A 222 12.16 6.32 22.18
C ASN A 222 11.50 7.33 21.24
N ASN A 223 10.80 8.31 21.82
CA ASN A 223 10.14 9.39 21.07
C ASN A 223 11.05 10.61 20.78
N GLY A 224 12.30 10.61 21.25
CA GLY A 224 13.21 11.75 21.21
C GLY A 224 12.92 12.84 22.26
N GLU A 225 11.88 12.66 23.08
CA GLU A 225 11.39 13.65 24.07
C GLU A 225 11.37 13.09 25.50
N GLY A 226 12.01 11.95 25.73
CA GLY A 226 12.23 11.38 27.06
C GLY A 226 11.35 10.17 27.40
N ASP A 227 10.41 9.78 26.54
CA ASP A 227 9.69 8.51 26.68
C ASP A 227 10.47 7.37 26.03
N TRP A 228 10.56 6.25 26.73
CA TRP A 228 11.33 5.09 26.31
C TRP A 228 10.51 3.82 26.36
N ASP A 229 10.74 2.99 25.35
CA ASP A 229 10.41 1.58 25.34
C ASP A 229 11.70 0.77 25.33
N ASN A 230 12.10 0.39 26.54
CA ASN A 230 13.28 -0.43 26.80
C ASN A 230 12.89 -1.83 27.27
N ASN A 231 11.69 -2.32 26.95
CA ASN A 231 11.19 -3.63 27.39
C ASN A 231 11.37 -3.83 28.92
N ASN A 232 10.94 -2.87 29.74
CA ASN A 232 11.10 -2.89 31.20
C ASN A 232 12.56 -3.05 31.63
N GLY A 233 13.48 -2.32 31.00
CA GLY A 233 14.92 -2.32 31.30
C GLY A 233 15.71 -3.47 30.68
N GLN A 234 15.08 -4.39 29.96
CA GLN A 234 15.77 -5.53 29.32
C GLN A 234 16.34 -5.20 27.93
N ASN A 235 15.83 -4.16 27.29
CA ASN A 235 16.01 -3.85 25.87
C ASN A 235 15.58 -5.00 24.95
N TYR A 236 15.64 -4.75 23.65
CA TYR A 236 15.32 -5.72 22.61
C TYR A 236 16.59 -6.26 21.98
N LYS A 237 16.65 -7.58 21.83
CA LYS A 237 17.73 -8.29 21.12
C LYS A 237 17.25 -8.71 19.74
N VAL A 238 17.98 -8.33 18.70
CA VAL A 238 17.61 -8.48 17.30
C VAL A 238 18.73 -9.23 16.60
N LYS A 239 18.41 -10.32 15.89
CA LYS A 239 19.42 -11.11 15.17
C LYS A 239 19.65 -10.57 13.76
N ALA A 240 20.91 -10.63 13.32
CA ALA A 240 21.29 -10.40 11.94
C ALA A 240 20.60 -11.41 11.00
N LEU A 241 20.35 -11.01 9.75
CA LEU A 241 19.76 -11.85 8.71
C LEU A 241 18.37 -12.42 9.05
N VAL A 242 17.69 -11.78 10.00
CA VAL A 242 16.33 -12.08 10.39
C VAL A 242 15.54 -10.77 10.31
N GLU A 243 14.29 -10.86 9.89
CA GLU A 243 13.34 -9.77 10.02
C GLU A 243 12.80 -9.79 11.45
N ASN A 244 13.19 -8.81 12.26
CA ASN A 244 12.85 -8.77 13.66
C ASN A 244 11.71 -7.78 13.85
N ILE A 245 10.58 -8.27 14.34
CA ILE A 245 9.39 -7.46 14.58
C ILE A 245 9.20 -7.30 16.07
N VAL A 246 9.08 -6.05 16.52
CA VAL A 246 8.94 -5.67 17.91
C VAL A 246 7.58 -4.98 18.09
N ASN A 247 6.72 -5.57 18.91
CA ASN A 247 5.43 -4.98 19.28
C ASN A 247 5.30 -4.96 20.80
N PRO A 248 5.32 -3.79 21.45
CA PRO A 248 5.21 -3.66 22.90
C PRO A 248 3.79 -3.99 23.42
N GLU A 249 2.76 -3.92 22.57
CA GLU A 249 1.35 -4.08 22.95
C GLU A 249 0.75 -5.45 22.59
N ALA A 250 1.53 -6.36 22.00
CA ALA A 250 1.04 -7.69 21.61
C ALA A 250 0.67 -8.54 22.85
N LEU A 251 -0.64 -8.77 23.05
CA LEU A 251 -1.14 -9.79 23.96
C LEU A 251 -0.84 -11.19 23.41
N VAL A 252 -0.38 -12.11 24.26
CA VAL A 252 -0.01 -13.49 23.89
C VAL A 252 -1.18 -14.19 23.19
N VAL A 253 -1.06 -14.46 21.89
CA VAL A 253 -2.00 -15.33 21.16
C VAL A 253 -1.47 -16.76 21.24
N ARG A 254 -2.14 -17.61 22.04
CA ARG A 254 -1.93 -19.06 22.00
C ARG A 254 -2.69 -19.65 20.81
N ASN A 255 -1.98 -20.13 19.79
CA ASN A 255 -2.59 -20.98 18.77
C ASN A 255 -2.79 -22.38 19.36
N LYS A 256 -4.03 -22.86 19.46
CA LYS A 256 -4.37 -24.19 20.01
C LYS A 256 -3.86 -25.37 19.18
N ASN A 257 -3.43 -25.14 17.93
CA ASN A 257 -3.12 -26.21 16.97
C ASN A 257 -1.60 -26.49 16.81
N TYR A 258 -0.73 -25.68 17.43
CA TYR A 258 0.70 -25.91 17.43
C TYR A 258 1.22 -25.78 18.86
N ASN A 259 1.82 -26.85 19.39
CA ASN A 259 2.53 -26.84 20.68
C ASN A 259 3.85 -26.04 20.62
N ALA A 260 3.86 -24.91 19.92
CA ALA A 260 4.94 -23.95 19.94
C ALA A 260 4.55 -22.84 20.92
N GLU A 261 5.38 -22.63 21.94
CA GLU A 261 5.33 -21.39 22.72
C GLU A 261 5.71 -20.24 21.80
N PHE A 262 4.73 -19.42 21.42
CA PHE A 262 5.01 -18.16 20.75
C PHE A 262 5.68 -17.24 21.76
N TYR A 263 7.01 -17.17 21.71
CA TYR A 263 7.72 -16.05 22.32
C TYR A 263 7.17 -14.75 21.75
N LYS A 264 7.36 -13.66 22.49
CA LYS A 264 7.01 -12.24 22.28
C LYS A 264 7.32 -11.62 20.88
N ARG A 265 7.56 -12.44 19.86
CA ARG A 265 8.38 -12.21 18.67
C ARG A 265 8.00 -13.20 17.54
N SER A 266 6.74 -13.18 17.11
CA SER A 266 6.36 -13.62 15.77
C SER A 266 5.16 -12.79 15.39
N TYR A 267 5.26 -12.09 14.28
CA TYR A 267 4.17 -11.29 13.76
C TYR A 267 3.82 -11.79 12.35
N ILE A 268 2.53 -12.08 12.17
CA ILE A 268 1.87 -12.52 10.94
C ILE A 268 1.66 -11.29 10.05
N PRO A 269 2.31 -11.14 8.88
CA PRO A 269 2.34 -9.91 8.08
C PRO A 269 1.00 -9.14 8.08
N PRO A 270 0.93 -7.84 8.42
CA PRO A 270 -0.35 -7.19 8.65
C PRO A 270 -0.98 -6.79 7.34
N TYR A 271 -0.49 -7.21 6.17
CA TYR A 271 -1.02 -6.63 4.94
C TYR A 271 -2.46 -7.05 4.64
N ASP A 272 -2.83 -8.28 5.01
CA ASP A 272 -4.23 -8.74 5.00
C ASP A 272 -5.01 -8.32 6.27
N LEU A 273 -4.34 -7.69 7.24
CA LEU A 273 -4.93 -7.22 8.50
C LEU A 273 -4.91 -5.68 8.65
N TYR A 274 -4.28 -4.94 7.74
CA TYR A 274 -4.29 -3.48 7.73
C TYR A 274 -5.67 -3.10 7.30
N THR A 275 -6.42 -2.66 8.29
CA THR A 275 -7.78 -2.23 8.07
C THR A 275 -7.83 -0.72 8.10
N TYR A 276 -8.46 -0.13 7.10
CA TYR A 276 -8.71 1.32 7.09
C TYR A 276 -10.06 1.56 7.70
N PRO A 277 -10.16 2.50 8.65
CA PRO A 277 -11.43 2.81 9.26
C PRO A 277 -12.35 3.45 8.22
N VAL A 278 -13.61 3.08 8.31
CA VAL A 278 -14.71 3.66 7.58
C VAL A 278 -15.78 4.03 8.60
N TYR A 279 -16.16 5.29 8.58
CA TYR A 279 -17.09 5.87 9.53
C TYR A 279 -18.44 6.11 8.85
N PHE A 280 -19.52 5.96 9.60
CA PHE A 280 -20.87 6.25 9.13
C PHE A 280 -21.69 6.98 10.18
N GLU A 281 -22.32 8.08 9.77
CA GLU A 281 -23.31 8.81 10.57
C GLU A 281 -24.67 8.11 10.43
N LYS A 282 -25.05 7.32 11.44
CA LYS A 282 -26.31 6.55 11.42
C LYS A 282 -27.52 7.50 11.40
N PRO A 283 -28.49 7.30 10.48
CA PRO A 283 -29.77 8.02 10.52
C PRO A 283 -30.58 7.72 11.79
N LYS A 284 -31.23 8.73 12.37
CA LYS A 284 -32.01 8.58 13.62
C LYS A 284 -33.12 7.53 13.55
N ASN A 285 -33.65 7.24 12.36
CA ASN A 285 -34.74 6.28 12.13
C ASN A 285 -34.25 4.83 11.90
N TRP A 286 -32.95 4.57 11.96
CA TRP A 286 -32.38 3.23 11.79
C TRP A 286 -32.20 2.52 13.14
N GLY A 287 -32.23 1.18 13.10
CA GLY A 287 -31.92 0.31 14.23
C GLY A 287 -30.49 0.46 14.75
N ASP A 288 -30.18 -0.17 15.87
CA ASP A 288 -28.90 0.04 16.56
C ASP A 288 -27.73 -0.78 16.02
N LYS A 289 -28.03 -1.84 15.26
CA LYS A 289 -27.04 -2.67 14.58
C LYS A 289 -26.85 -2.16 13.16
N ILE A 290 -25.67 -1.65 12.88
CA ILE A 290 -25.31 -1.14 11.56
C ILE A 290 -24.29 -2.07 10.94
N TYR A 291 -24.44 -2.32 9.64
CA TYR A 291 -23.54 -3.11 8.84
C TYR A 291 -23.03 -2.28 7.68
N ALA A 292 -21.79 -2.55 7.28
CA ALA A 292 -21.19 -2.02 6.08
C ALA A 292 -20.86 -3.18 5.12
N TYR A 293 -21.55 -3.21 4.00
CA TYR A 293 -21.39 -4.19 2.93
C TYR A 293 -20.47 -3.62 1.86
N VAL A 294 -19.35 -4.31 1.62
CA VAL A 294 -18.37 -3.91 0.61
C VAL A 294 -18.34 -4.94 -0.52
N TYR A 295 -18.33 -4.47 -1.76
CA TYR A 295 -18.34 -5.33 -2.95
C TYR A 295 -17.66 -4.64 -4.14
N HIS A 296 -17.39 -5.38 -5.22
CA HIS A 296 -16.90 -4.85 -6.47
C HIS A 296 -18.04 -4.69 -7.48
N ILE A 297 -18.20 -3.51 -8.11
CA ILE A 297 -19.31 -3.24 -9.06
C ILE A 297 -19.35 -4.19 -10.28
N ASN A 298 -18.26 -4.89 -10.59
CA ASN A 298 -18.18 -5.85 -11.70
C ASN A 298 -18.17 -7.32 -11.26
N SER A 299 -18.28 -7.63 -9.95
CA SER A 299 -18.41 -9.01 -9.51
C SER A 299 -19.84 -9.48 -9.76
N GLU A 300 -20.04 -10.55 -10.52
CA GLU A 300 -21.37 -11.17 -10.62
C GLU A 300 -21.85 -11.56 -9.22
N ALA A 301 -23.16 -11.42 -8.95
CA ALA A 301 -23.77 -11.64 -7.63
C ALA A 301 -23.60 -13.06 -7.05
N ASN A 302 -22.95 -13.97 -7.78
CA ASN A 302 -22.61 -15.35 -7.38
C ASN A 302 -21.14 -15.72 -7.64
N SER A 303 -20.27 -14.75 -7.91
CA SER A 303 -18.82 -15.01 -8.03
C SER A 303 -18.17 -15.10 -6.63
N ASN A 304 -17.13 -15.92 -6.50
CA ASN A 304 -16.29 -16.01 -5.31
C ASN A 304 -15.48 -14.71 -5.05
N ASP A 305 -15.70 -13.65 -5.83
CA ASP A 305 -15.03 -12.34 -5.76
C ASP A 305 -15.77 -11.31 -4.87
N GLN A 306 -16.82 -11.72 -4.15
CA GLN A 306 -17.47 -10.84 -3.16
C GLN A 306 -16.54 -10.63 -1.95
N LEU A 307 -16.23 -9.37 -1.65
CA LEU A 307 -15.35 -8.99 -0.54
C LEU A 307 -15.95 -9.30 0.85
N GLU A 308 -17.27 -9.20 0.96
CA GLU A 308 -18.04 -9.53 2.17
C GLU A 308 -19.36 -10.20 1.75
N GLN A 309 -19.95 -11.03 2.61
CA GLN A 309 -21.32 -11.54 2.41
C GLN A 309 -22.34 -10.54 2.94
N TRP A 310 -23.48 -10.40 2.25
CA TRP A 310 -24.59 -9.55 2.73
C TRP A 310 -25.10 -10.04 4.12
N PRO A 311 -25.38 -9.15 5.10
CA PRO A 311 -25.47 -7.68 5.03
C PRO A 311 -24.15 -6.93 5.22
N GLY A 312 -23.02 -7.63 5.22
CA GLY A 312 -21.70 -7.07 5.44
C GLY A 312 -21.26 -7.15 6.90
N ARG A 313 -20.24 -6.36 7.22
CA ARG A 313 -19.57 -6.37 8.53
C ARG A 313 -20.31 -5.47 9.51
N GLU A 314 -20.61 -5.96 10.71
CA GLU A 314 -21.19 -5.15 11.79
C GLU A 314 -20.21 -4.03 12.19
N MET A 315 -20.73 -2.82 12.34
CA MET A 315 -19.98 -1.64 12.76
C MET A 315 -20.11 -1.41 14.26
N PHE A 316 -19.04 -0.94 14.88
CA PHE A 316 -19.00 -0.60 16.30
C PHE A 316 -19.40 0.86 16.51
N THR A 317 -20.07 1.17 17.62
CA THR A 317 -20.36 2.56 17.96
C THR A 317 -19.10 3.25 18.47
N LEU A 318 -18.66 4.30 17.79
CA LEU A 318 -17.54 5.14 18.20
C LEU A 318 -18.01 6.21 19.19
N ASN A 319 -19.03 6.99 18.82
CA ASN A 319 -19.66 7.98 19.67
C ASN A 319 -21.18 7.80 19.66
N LYS A 320 -21.74 7.37 20.79
CA LYS A 320 -23.19 7.11 20.94
C LYS A 320 -24.02 8.40 20.88
N SER A 321 -23.49 9.51 21.37
CA SER A 321 -24.21 10.80 21.38
C SER A 321 -24.36 11.39 19.96
N GLU A 322 -23.41 11.09 19.08
CA GLU A 322 -23.36 11.57 17.70
C GLU A 322 -23.82 10.55 16.66
N ASN A 323 -24.25 9.34 17.10
CA ASN A 323 -24.64 8.23 16.22
C ASN A 323 -23.56 7.84 15.19
N ILE A 324 -22.28 7.92 15.58
CA ILE A 324 -21.15 7.59 14.70
C ILE A 324 -20.75 6.14 14.90
N TYR A 325 -20.74 5.40 13.79
CA TYR A 325 -20.32 4.02 13.74
C TYR A 325 -19.02 3.92 12.96
N VAL A 326 -18.17 2.98 13.36
CA VAL A 326 -16.90 2.69 12.71
C VAL A 326 -16.77 1.20 12.48
N THR A 327 -16.27 0.84 11.32
CA THR A 327 -15.67 -0.46 11.09
C THR A 327 -14.38 -0.26 10.31
N SER A 328 -13.64 -1.32 10.08
CA SER A 328 -12.44 -1.23 9.28
C SER A 328 -12.41 -2.38 8.28
N PHE A 329 -11.97 -2.10 7.07
CA PHE A 329 -11.86 -3.10 6.00
C PHE A 329 -10.41 -3.33 5.65
N ALA A 330 -10.04 -4.54 5.28
CA ALA A 330 -8.69 -4.85 4.82
C ALA A 330 -8.33 -3.97 3.61
N HIS A 331 -7.07 -3.57 3.47
CA HIS A 331 -6.60 -2.76 2.35
C HIS A 331 -7.10 -3.25 0.99
N LYS A 332 -7.04 -4.57 0.75
CA LYS A 332 -7.47 -5.22 -0.49
C LYS A 332 -8.93 -4.97 -0.88
N HIS A 333 -9.75 -4.48 0.06
CA HIS A 333 -11.13 -4.10 -0.22
C HIS A 333 -11.24 -2.73 -0.90
N PHE A 334 -10.21 -1.89 -0.84
CA PHE A 334 -10.22 -0.54 -1.40
C PHE A 334 -9.68 -0.57 -2.83
N GLY A 335 -10.45 -0.02 -3.76
CA GLY A 335 -10.11 0.04 -5.16
C GLY A 335 -11.20 0.76 -5.94
N GLU A 336 -10.97 1.02 -7.22
CA GLU A 336 -11.93 1.75 -8.06
C GLU A 336 -13.34 1.22 -8.03
N ILE A 337 -13.42 -0.09 -8.17
CA ILE A 337 -14.66 -0.80 -8.39
C ILE A 337 -15.30 -1.14 -7.04
N SER A 338 -14.60 -0.86 -5.95
CA SER A 338 -15.08 -1.09 -4.60
C SER A 338 -16.19 -0.11 -4.27
N ARG A 339 -17.27 -0.68 -3.78
CA ARG A 339 -18.47 0.02 -3.37
C ARG A 339 -18.81 -0.35 -1.95
N ILE A 340 -19.43 0.59 -1.25
CA ILE A 340 -19.93 0.40 0.09
C ILE A 340 -21.40 0.76 0.18
N ILE A 341 -22.17 -0.11 0.84
CA ILE A 341 -23.55 0.10 1.25
C ILE A 341 -23.61 -0.01 2.76
N PHE A 342 -24.31 0.91 3.40
CA PHE A 342 -24.61 0.83 4.83
C PHE A 342 -26.04 0.33 5.02
N THR A 343 -26.29 -0.50 6.03
CA THR A 343 -27.61 -1.08 6.29
C THR A 343 -27.82 -1.36 7.78
N ASP A 344 -29.05 -1.26 8.27
CA ASP A 344 -29.43 -1.77 9.61
C ASP A 344 -30.12 -3.14 9.54
N GLY A 345 -30.13 -3.76 8.35
CA GLY A 345 -30.85 -4.99 8.04
C GLY A 345 -32.29 -4.79 7.55
N LYS A 346 -32.89 -3.59 7.75
CA LYS A 346 -34.22 -3.22 7.26
C LYS A 346 -34.18 -2.07 6.25
N ASN A 347 -33.32 -1.09 6.52
CA ASN A 347 -33.05 0.11 5.74
C ASN A 347 -31.63 0.02 5.19
N GLN A 348 -31.38 0.57 4.01
CA GLN A 348 -30.04 0.68 3.46
C GLN A 348 -29.82 2.01 2.73
N ILE A 349 -28.56 2.43 2.65
CA ILE A 349 -28.11 3.54 1.82
C ILE A 349 -26.80 3.16 1.11
N PRO A 350 -26.67 3.37 -0.20
CA PRO A 350 -27.72 3.76 -1.17
C PRO A 350 -28.94 2.83 -1.20
N ALA A 351 -30.05 3.28 -1.80
CA ALA A 351 -31.30 2.51 -1.80
C ALA A 351 -31.15 1.19 -2.59
N ALA A 352 -32.10 0.26 -2.43
CA ALA A 352 -32.06 -1.01 -3.14
C ALA A 352 -31.89 -0.82 -4.65
N LEU A 353 -31.00 -1.62 -5.25
CA LEU A 353 -30.62 -1.58 -6.66
C LEU A 353 -29.88 -0.31 -7.11
N GLN A 354 -29.52 0.59 -6.17
CA GLN A 354 -28.60 1.68 -6.47
C GLN A 354 -27.15 1.22 -6.28
N GLU A 355 -26.27 1.73 -7.14
CA GLU A 355 -24.82 1.60 -6.99
C GLU A 355 -24.41 2.13 -5.60
N GLY A 356 -23.54 1.40 -4.90
CA GLY A 356 -23.02 1.81 -3.60
C GLY A 356 -22.21 3.10 -3.68
N PHE A 357 -21.81 3.65 -2.54
CA PHE A 357 -20.86 4.75 -2.55
C PHE A 357 -19.47 4.23 -2.94
N PRO A 358 -18.64 5.02 -3.64
CA PRO A 358 -17.22 4.70 -3.78
C PRO A 358 -16.59 4.50 -2.40
N LEU A 359 -15.89 3.39 -2.21
CA LEU A 359 -15.22 3.10 -0.95
C LEU A 359 -13.90 3.89 -0.88
N SER A 360 -13.71 4.64 0.20
CA SER A 360 -12.55 5.49 0.45
C SER A 360 -11.93 5.13 1.78
N ARG A 361 -10.60 5.08 1.83
CA ARG A 361 -9.85 4.91 3.08
C ARG A 361 -10.14 6.11 3.98
N HIS A 362 -10.31 5.89 5.27
CA HIS A 362 -10.66 6.93 6.24
C HIS A 362 -11.97 7.67 5.92
N GLY A 363 -12.82 7.09 5.06
CA GLY A 363 -14.02 7.77 4.61
C GLY A 363 -15.04 7.88 5.73
N TYR A 364 -15.53 9.10 5.96
CA TYR A 364 -16.68 9.35 6.81
C TYR A 364 -17.90 9.64 5.95
N TYR A 365 -18.86 8.74 6.03
CA TYR A 365 -20.04 8.69 5.18
C TYR A 365 -21.30 9.14 5.94
N THR A 366 -22.23 9.69 5.17
CA THR A 366 -23.59 10.00 5.60
C THR A 366 -24.59 9.43 4.60
N THR A 367 -25.88 9.72 4.79
CA THR A 367 -26.92 9.41 3.80
C THR A 367 -26.70 10.05 2.43
N LYS A 368 -25.85 11.07 2.34
CA LYS A 368 -25.49 11.77 1.10
C LYS A 368 -24.21 11.24 0.45
N GLY A 369 -23.58 10.23 1.03
CA GLY A 369 -22.28 9.70 0.60
C GLY A 369 -21.13 10.23 1.44
N LEU A 370 -19.93 10.25 0.85
CA LEU A 370 -18.68 10.65 1.51
C LEU A 370 -18.74 12.14 1.90
N LYS A 371 -18.59 12.43 3.19
CA LYS A 371 -18.64 13.77 3.79
C LYS A 371 -17.24 14.34 4.03
N SER A 372 -16.30 13.50 4.47
CA SER A 372 -14.90 13.89 4.71
C SER A 372 -13.98 12.67 4.78
N LEU A 373 -12.68 12.92 4.80
CA LEU A 373 -11.67 11.92 5.16
C LEU A 373 -11.21 12.19 6.60
N CYS A 374 -11.13 11.15 7.43
CA CYS A 374 -10.83 11.26 8.85
C CYS A 374 -9.57 10.43 9.16
N PRO A 375 -8.38 11.01 8.91
CA PRO A 375 -7.12 10.28 8.99
C PRO A 375 -6.74 9.89 10.42
N TYR A 376 -7.32 10.55 11.44
CA TYR A 376 -7.01 10.31 12.85
C TYR A 376 -8.25 10.34 13.74
N TYR A 377 -8.20 9.54 14.80
CA TYR A 377 -9.01 9.71 16.00
C TYR A 377 -8.03 9.83 17.16
N HIS A 378 -8.27 10.75 18.10
CA HIS A 378 -7.38 10.97 19.23
C HIS A 378 -8.17 10.97 20.53
N TYR A 379 -7.51 10.56 21.61
CA TYR A 379 -8.10 10.61 22.94
C TYR A 379 -8.04 12.05 23.46
N ASP A 380 -9.20 12.64 23.69
CA ASP A 380 -9.32 13.94 24.32
C ASP A 380 -9.35 13.74 25.84
N ALA A 381 -8.31 14.24 26.50
CA ALA A 381 -8.14 14.10 27.94
C ALA A 381 -9.10 14.99 28.76
N GLU A 382 -9.61 16.08 28.19
CA GLU A 382 -10.50 17.02 28.88
C GLU A 382 -11.91 16.44 29.00
N ILE A 383 -12.41 15.82 27.92
CA ILE A 383 -13.75 15.19 27.91
C ILE A 383 -13.72 13.68 28.18
N LYS A 384 -12.51 13.10 28.32
CA LYS A 384 -12.28 11.66 28.56
C LYS A 384 -12.91 10.75 27.50
N ASP A 385 -12.92 11.19 26.25
CA ASP A 385 -13.53 10.44 25.14
C ASP A 385 -12.62 10.44 23.90
N THR A 386 -12.88 9.51 22.98
CA THR A 386 -12.20 9.47 21.68
C THR A 386 -12.90 10.41 20.71
N VAL A 387 -12.20 11.48 20.30
CA VAL A 387 -12.73 12.46 19.35
C VAL A 387 -12.30 12.07 17.94
N LEU A 388 -13.28 12.08 17.03
CA LEU A 388 -13.05 11.92 15.61
C LEU A 388 -12.72 13.29 15.01
N ASP A 389 -11.48 13.49 14.57
CA ASP A 389 -11.05 14.73 13.92
C ASP A 389 -11.11 14.58 12.40
N CYS A 390 -12.20 15.09 11.82
CA CYS A 390 -12.48 15.05 10.40
C CYS A 390 -12.38 16.45 9.80
N ALA A 391 -11.46 16.65 8.87
CA ALA A 391 -11.49 17.81 8.00
C ALA A 391 -11.73 17.41 6.55
N LYS A 392 -12.08 18.40 5.73
CA LYS A 392 -12.26 18.19 4.30
C LYS A 392 -10.91 18.24 3.63
N TYR A 393 -10.28 17.08 3.56
CA TYR A 393 -8.95 16.93 3.01
C TYR A 393 -8.98 16.50 1.54
N ALA A 394 -7.98 16.95 0.80
CA ALA A 394 -7.42 16.22 -0.32
C ALA A 394 -6.23 15.42 0.20
N ALA A 395 -6.25 14.10 0.00
CA ALA A 395 -5.13 13.23 0.33
C ALA A 395 -4.25 13.07 -0.92
N ILE A 396 -3.01 13.54 -0.83
CA ILE A 396 -2.03 13.53 -1.92
C ILE A 396 -0.94 12.54 -1.55
N TYR A 397 -0.77 11.49 -2.35
CA TYR A 397 0.38 10.59 -2.29
C TYR A 397 1.23 10.80 -3.54
N TYR A 398 2.54 10.74 -3.39
CA TYR A 398 3.49 11.03 -4.46
C TYR A 398 4.66 10.05 -4.43
N ASP A 399 4.88 9.34 -5.54
CA ASP A 399 6.05 8.49 -5.76
C ASP A 399 7.19 9.31 -6.38
N ALA A 400 8.10 9.75 -5.52
CA ALA A 400 9.13 10.71 -5.84
C ALA A 400 10.36 10.07 -6.50
N ASN A 401 11.14 10.89 -7.20
CA ASN A 401 12.44 10.46 -7.73
C ASN A 401 13.39 10.05 -6.58
N ILE A 402 13.98 8.84 -6.66
CA ILE A 402 14.87 8.29 -5.62
C ILE A 402 16.08 9.16 -5.28
N LYS A 403 16.44 10.10 -6.17
CA LYS A 403 17.51 11.07 -5.95
C LYS A 403 17.12 12.25 -5.06
N TRP A 404 15.84 12.39 -4.70
CA TRP A 404 15.37 13.48 -3.86
C TRP A 404 15.36 13.07 -2.38
N ASP A 405 16.11 13.80 -1.55
CA ASP A 405 16.20 13.57 -0.11
C ASP A 405 15.02 14.16 0.67
N LYS A 406 14.44 15.25 0.17
CA LYS A 406 13.27 15.93 0.73
C LYS A 406 12.29 16.19 -0.38
N ILE A 407 11.00 15.99 -0.11
CA ILE A 407 9.94 16.15 -1.08
C ILE A 407 9.00 17.22 -0.56
N TYR A 408 8.69 18.19 -1.41
CA TYR A 408 7.73 19.25 -1.12
C TYR A 408 6.62 19.25 -2.15
N ALA A 409 5.41 19.54 -1.69
CA ALA A 409 4.27 19.86 -2.52
C ALA A 409 4.08 21.39 -2.54
N HIS A 410 4.31 22.00 -3.69
CA HIS A 410 3.91 23.38 -3.96
C HIS A 410 2.54 23.34 -4.62
N TYR A 411 1.55 24.00 -4.02
CA TYR A 411 0.16 23.82 -4.45
C TYR A 411 -0.68 25.09 -4.29
N GLN A 412 -1.80 25.13 -4.99
CA GLN A 412 -2.90 26.08 -4.79
C GLN A 412 -4.21 25.31 -4.60
N ILE A 413 -5.13 25.90 -3.83
CA ILE A 413 -6.47 25.36 -3.59
C ILE A 413 -7.46 26.17 -4.44
N GLY A 414 -8.19 25.50 -5.32
CA GLY A 414 -9.04 26.13 -6.33
C GLY A 414 -8.23 27.12 -7.18
N ASN A 415 -8.68 28.37 -7.19
CA ASN A 415 -7.99 29.51 -7.83
C ASN A 415 -7.31 30.44 -6.81
N GLY A 416 -7.08 29.95 -5.59
CA GLY A 416 -6.37 30.69 -4.54
C GLY A 416 -4.88 30.87 -4.85
N PRO A 417 -4.14 31.57 -3.99
CA PRO A 417 -2.71 31.73 -4.17
C PRO A 417 -1.97 30.39 -4.05
N TRP A 418 -0.89 30.25 -4.80
CA TRP A 418 0.07 29.18 -4.59
C TRP A 418 0.77 29.35 -3.23
N THR A 419 1.16 28.22 -2.61
CA THR A 419 2.03 28.21 -1.43
C THR A 419 3.36 28.90 -1.73
N GLN A 420 4.06 29.41 -0.71
CA GLN A 420 5.42 29.91 -0.92
C GLN A 420 6.37 28.75 -1.24
N VAL A 421 7.24 28.91 -2.25
CA VAL A 421 8.27 27.91 -2.64
C VAL A 421 9.20 27.64 -1.45
N PRO A 422 9.55 26.37 -1.12
CA PRO A 422 9.32 25.15 -1.91
C PRO A 422 7.92 24.50 -1.75
N GLY A 423 7.05 25.09 -0.94
CA GLY A 423 5.76 24.52 -0.58
C GLY A 423 5.82 23.78 0.75
N LYS A 424 4.87 22.85 0.97
CA LYS A 424 4.80 22.09 2.22
C LYS A 424 5.57 20.79 2.07
N GLN A 425 6.46 20.51 3.02
CA GLN A 425 7.18 19.25 3.04
C GLN A 425 6.20 18.09 3.21
N MET A 426 6.34 17.06 2.38
CA MET A 426 5.56 15.84 2.46
C MET A 426 6.23 14.85 3.42
N THR A 427 5.42 14.01 4.05
CA THR A 427 5.93 12.98 4.96
C THR A 427 6.27 11.73 4.16
N LYS A 428 7.46 11.15 4.33
CA LYS A 428 7.77 9.83 3.74
C LYS A 428 6.90 8.78 4.40
N VAL A 429 6.11 8.06 3.61
CA VAL A 429 5.07 7.15 4.13
C VAL A 429 5.34 5.68 3.89
N HIS A 430 6.44 5.38 3.21
CA HIS A 430 6.85 4.02 2.93
C HIS A 430 8.36 3.89 3.09
N TYR A 431 8.83 2.92 3.89
CA TYR A 431 10.27 2.71 4.10
C TYR A 431 10.96 2.28 2.81
N PHE A 432 10.30 1.39 2.06
CA PHE A 432 10.88 0.69 0.91
C PHE A 432 10.54 1.33 -0.43
N ALA A 433 9.72 2.38 -0.45
CA ALA A 433 9.33 3.08 -1.66
C ALA A 433 9.62 4.55 -1.43
N ASN A 434 9.81 5.29 -2.51
CA ASN A 434 9.99 6.73 -2.39
C ASN A 434 8.64 7.44 -2.38
N GLU A 435 7.67 6.88 -1.65
CA GLU A 435 6.31 7.41 -1.54
C GLU A 435 6.20 8.39 -0.37
N TYR A 436 5.58 9.53 -0.65
CA TYR A 436 5.33 10.60 0.31
C TYR A 436 3.85 10.95 0.31
N ALA A 437 3.32 11.35 1.47
CA ALA A 437 1.94 11.80 1.58
C ALA A 437 1.83 13.19 2.17
N LEU A 438 0.79 13.90 1.76
CA LEU A 438 0.37 15.16 2.31
C LEU A 438 -1.16 15.25 2.32
N PHE A 439 -1.71 15.65 3.46
CA PHE A 439 -3.12 16.00 3.60
C PHE A 439 -3.24 17.51 3.54
N VAL A 440 -4.03 17.99 2.58
CA VAL A 440 -4.30 19.41 2.37
C VAL A 440 -5.76 19.66 2.73
N GLU A 441 -6.03 20.53 3.69
CA GLU A 441 -7.39 20.95 3.98
C GLU A 441 -7.88 21.86 2.84
N VAL A 442 -8.95 21.45 2.17
CA VAL A 442 -9.44 22.09 0.93
C VAL A 442 -10.85 22.65 1.05
N GLY A 443 -11.58 22.32 2.12
CA GLY A 443 -12.99 22.65 2.24
C GLY A 443 -13.86 21.82 1.28
N ASN A 444 -15.06 22.32 0.95
CA ASN A 444 -15.95 21.62 0.01
C ASN A 444 -15.57 21.93 -1.44
N ASP A 445 -15.45 20.88 -2.26
CA ASP A 445 -15.39 20.94 -3.73
C ASP A 445 -14.24 21.74 -4.37
N ASN A 446 -13.23 22.14 -3.59
CA ASN A 446 -12.03 22.78 -4.14
C ASN A 446 -10.99 21.74 -4.57
N GLU A 447 -10.60 21.78 -5.83
CA GLU A 447 -9.49 20.98 -6.35
C GLU A 447 -8.15 21.55 -5.87
N VAL A 448 -7.15 20.70 -5.69
CA VAL A 448 -5.77 21.13 -5.48
C VAL A 448 -5.03 21.00 -6.80
N THR A 449 -4.37 22.08 -7.22
CA THR A 449 -3.36 22.00 -8.28
C THR A 449 -1.99 21.97 -7.61
N VAL A 450 -1.17 20.96 -7.89
CA VAL A 450 0.10 20.70 -7.19
C VAL A 450 1.23 20.38 -8.15
N ALA A 451 2.43 20.84 -7.82
CA ALA A 451 3.71 20.42 -8.38
C ALA A 451 4.63 19.98 -7.24
N PHE A 452 5.51 19.02 -7.53
CA PHE A 452 6.44 18.47 -6.55
C PHE A 452 7.85 18.96 -6.83
N ASN A 453 8.65 19.08 -5.78
CA ASN A 453 10.05 19.48 -5.90
C ASN A 453 10.90 18.92 -4.76
N ASN A 454 12.21 18.96 -4.95
CA ASN A 454 13.19 18.55 -3.93
C ASN A 454 13.60 19.66 -2.95
N GLY A 455 13.07 20.87 -3.11
CA GLY A 455 13.51 22.06 -2.38
C GLY A 455 14.83 22.67 -2.85
N GLU A 456 15.47 22.08 -3.86
CA GLU A 456 16.80 22.45 -4.37
C GLU A 456 16.78 22.83 -5.85
N GLY A 457 15.59 23.02 -6.43
CA GLY A 457 15.41 23.52 -7.79
C GLY A 457 15.01 22.47 -8.82
N ASP A 458 14.95 21.19 -8.47
CA ASP A 458 14.36 20.16 -9.33
C ASP A 458 12.85 20.09 -9.12
N TRP A 459 12.11 20.00 -10.22
CA TRP A 459 10.65 20.02 -10.22
C TRP A 459 10.06 18.86 -11.01
N ASP A 460 8.97 18.34 -10.49
CA ASP A 460 8.02 17.51 -11.22
C ASP A 460 6.68 18.24 -11.27
N ASN A 461 6.43 18.84 -12.42
CA ASN A 461 5.23 19.62 -12.69
C ASN A 461 4.46 19.07 -13.89
N ASN A 462 4.58 17.77 -14.17
CA ASN A 462 3.90 17.13 -15.31
C ASN A 462 4.10 17.92 -16.63
N ASN A 463 5.36 18.22 -16.98
CA ASN A 463 5.72 19.00 -18.17
C ASN A 463 5.01 20.38 -18.24
N GLY A 464 4.90 21.06 -17.10
CA GLY A 464 4.27 22.38 -16.96
C GLY A 464 2.74 22.36 -16.83
N GLN A 465 2.09 21.20 -16.85
CA GLN A 465 0.65 21.09 -16.68
C GLN A 465 0.21 21.09 -15.21
N ASN A 466 1.12 20.75 -14.30
CA ASN A 466 0.87 20.40 -12.90
C ASN A 466 -0.09 19.20 -12.77
N TYR A 467 -0.31 18.78 -11.53
CA TYR A 467 -1.24 17.72 -11.19
C TYR A 467 -2.52 18.30 -10.59
N LYS A 468 -3.67 17.71 -10.93
CA LYS A 468 -4.96 18.07 -10.35
C LYS A 468 -5.43 16.95 -9.42
N VAL A 469 -5.73 17.32 -8.19
CA VAL A 469 -6.15 16.45 -7.10
C VAL A 469 -7.52 16.91 -6.66
N LYS A 470 -8.50 16.01 -6.64
CA LYS A 470 -9.86 16.36 -6.20
C LYS A 470 -9.98 16.33 -4.69
N ALA A 471 -10.80 17.24 -4.14
CA ALA A 471 -11.22 17.19 -2.74
C ALA A 471 -11.90 15.87 -2.41
N LEU A 472 -11.73 15.41 -1.16
CA LEU A 472 -12.42 14.24 -0.62
C LEU A 472 -12.17 12.95 -1.42
N VAL A 473 -11.04 12.89 -2.12
CA VAL A 473 -10.59 11.72 -2.89
C VAL A 473 -9.13 11.45 -2.53
N ASP A 474 -8.80 10.18 -2.42
CA ASP A 474 -7.41 9.73 -2.37
C ASP A 474 -6.79 9.83 -3.77
N ASN A 475 -5.80 10.71 -3.95
CA ASN A 475 -5.08 10.85 -5.21
C ASN A 475 -3.64 10.39 -5.04
N ILE A 476 -3.22 9.43 -5.85
CA ILE A 476 -1.83 8.99 -5.94
C ILE A 476 -1.26 9.51 -7.26
N LEU A 477 -0.17 10.26 -7.17
CA LEU A 477 0.51 10.90 -8.29
C LEU A 477 1.86 10.22 -8.47
N ASN A 478 2.11 9.71 -9.67
CA ASN A 478 3.32 8.95 -9.97
C ASN A 478 4.17 9.69 -11.01
N THR A 479 5.47 9.80 -10.74
CA THR A 479 6.49 10.27 -11.70
C THR A 479 6.68 9.30 -12.87
N GLN A 480 6.34 8.03 -12.67
CA GLN A 480 6.50 6.94 -13.62
C GLN A 480 5.12 6.41 -14.04
N ALA A 481 4.57 6.99 -15.09
CA ALA A 481 3.73 6.19 -15.98
C ALA A 481 4.61 5.04 -16.49
N LEU A 482 4.42 3.86 -15.90
CA LEU A 482 4.94 2.55 -16.31
C LEU A 482 5.57 2.56 -17.71
N VAL A 483 6.88 2.76 -17.76
CA VAL A 483 7.69 2.22 -18.85
C VAL A 483 7.92 0.77 -18.47
N VAL A 484 6.92 -0.07 -18.73
CA VAL A 484 7.16 -1.50 -18.93
C VAL A 484 8.05 -1.59 -20.16
N ARG A 485 9.37 -1.64 -19.95
CA ARG A 485 10.27 -2.18 -20.98
C ARG A 485 10.25 -3.69 -20.82
N TYR A 486 9.81 -4.33 -21.90
CA TYR A 486 9.65 -5.75 -22.16
C TYR A 486 10.75 -6.64 -21.59
#